data_AF-C4L4E9-F1
#
_entry.id   AF-C4L4E9-F1
#
_cell.length_a   1.000
_cell.length_b   1.000
_cell.length_c   1.000
_cell.angle_alpha   90.00
_cell.angle_beta   90.00
_cell.angle_gamma   90.00
#
_symmetry.space_group_name_H-M   'P 1'
#
loop_
_entity.id
_entity.type
_entity.pdbx_description
1 polymer ?
#
loop_
_entity_poly.entity_id
_entity_poly.type
_entity_poly.pdbx_seq_one_letter_code
_entity_poly.pdbx_strand_id
1 'polypeptide(L)'
;MKRLLLRKIQFALQHHGGTASLKDIYAYVEKSYYQLELDRYKDWKGHVNKQIRAHSSDSASFTGKEDLFYSTGNKGIWGLRQSNN
;
A
#
# COMPACT_ATOMS: atom_id res chain seq x y z
N MET A 1 8.14 -11.19 -4.32
CA MET A 1 7.78 -9.78 -4.55
C MET A 1 6.56 -9.28 -3.77
N LYS A 2 5.34 -9.82 -3.97
CA LYS A 2 4.09 -9.29 -3.37
C LYS A 2 4.20 -9.00 -1.86
N ARG A 3 4.79 -9.92 -1.09
CA ARG A 3 4.97 -9.79 0.37
C ARG A 3 5.92 -8.65 0.78
N LEU A 4 6.98 -8.40 0.02
CA LEU A 4 7.92 -7.30 0.30
C LEU A 4 7.32 -5.94 -0.07
N LEU A 5 6.62 -5.86 -1.21
CA LEU A 5 5.90 -4.66 -1.61
C LEU A 5 4.82 -4.30 -0.59
N LEU A 6 4.04 -5.28 -0.15
CA LEU A 6 3.00 -5.09 0.86
C LEU A 6 3.56 -4.59 2.19
N ARG A 7 4.68 -5.16 2.67
CA ARG A 7 5.40 -4.64 3.85
C ARG A 7 5.90 -3.22 3.63
N LYS A 8 6.43 -2.91 2.45
CA LYS A 8 6.92 -1.55 2.16
C LYS A 8 5.80 -0.52 2.17
N ILE A 9 4.59 -0.89 1.72
CA ILE A 9 3.39 -0.03 1.79
C ILE A 9 2.99 0.21 3.26
N GLN A 10 3.02 -0.82 4.11
CA GLN A 10 2.77 -0.65 5.54
C GLN A 10 3.80 0.29 6.19
N PHE A 11 5.08 0.12 5.87
CA PHE A 11 6.13 1.04 6.35
C PHE A 11 5.97 2.47 5.85
N ALA A 12 5.50 2.66 4.61
CA ALA A 12 5.18 3.99 4.10
C ALA A 12 4.10 4.65 4.96
N LEU A 13 3.00 3.94 5.22
CA LEU A 13 1.92 4.45 6.05
C LEU A 13 2.38 4.73 7.48
N GLN A 14 3.14 3.84 8.11
CA GLN A 14 3.71 4.05 9.45
C GLN A 14 4.63 5.27 9.50
N HIS A 15 5.49 5.44 8.48
CA HIS A 15 6.38 6.60 8.37
C HIS A 15 5.62 7.93 8.31
N HIS A 16 4.41 7.92 7.75
CA HIS A 16 3.52 9.08 7.66
C HIS A 16 2.50 9.16 8.81
N GLY A 17 2.71 8.46 9.93
CA GLY A 17 1.83 8.53 11.10
C GLY A 17 0.54 7.69 10.98
N GLY A 18 0.54 6.69 10.11
CA GLY A 18 -0.55 5.73 9.93
C GLY A 18 -1.49 6.03 8.77
N THR A 19 -1.42 7.22 8.16
CA THR A 19 -2.24 7.61 7.00
C THR A 19 -1.39 8.38 5.99
N ALA A 20 -1.56 8.11 4.69
CA ALA A 20 -0.82 8.81 3.64
C ALA A 20 -1.60 8.86 2.32
N SER A 21 -1.26 9.82 1.46
CA SER A 21 -1.74 9.83 0.08
C SER A 21 -1.03 8.76 -0.75
N LEU A 22 -1.67 8.28 -1.82
CA LEU A 22 -1.02 7.39 -2.79
C LEU A 22 0.28 7.98 -3.34
N LYS A 23 0.34 9.31 -3.53
CA LYS A 23 1.54 10.00 -3.98
C LYS A 23 2.70 9.81 -2.99
N ASP A 24 2.43 9.98 -1.70
CA ASP A 24 3.45 9.84 -0.65
C ASP A 24 3.88 8.38 -0.49
N ILE A 25 2.92 7.44 -0.56
CA ILE A 25 3.21 6.00 -0.56
C ILE A 25 4.11 5.64 -1.74
N TYR A 26 3.82 6.15 -2.95
CA TYR A 26 4.67 5.92 -4.12
C TYR A 26 6.07 6.47 -3.90
N ALA A 27 6.19 7.73 -3.46
CA ALA A 27 7.49 8.35 -3.20
C ALA A 27 8.32 7.58 -2.16
N TYR A 28 7.67 7.01 -1.13
CA TYR A 28 8.35 6.17 -0.14
C TYR A 28 8.78 4.81 -0.71
N VAL A 29 7.92 4.16 -1.49
CA VAL A 29 8.21 2.86 -2.13
C VAL A 29 9.34 2.98 -3.16
N GLU A 30 9.38 4.10 -3.90
CA GLU A 30 10.39 4.39 -4.92
C GLU A 30 11.81 4.45 -4.34
N LYS A 31 11.97 4.81 -3.06
CA LYS A 31 13.27 4.74 -2.36
C LYS A 31 13.85 3.32 -2.30
N SER A 32 13.03 2.28 -2.51
CA SER A 32 13.43 0.88 -2.57
C SER A 32 13.17 0.25 -3.94
N TYR A 33 13.13 1.06 -5.01
CA TYR A 33 12.73 0.66 -6.37
C TYR A 33 13.42 -0.63 -6.85
N TYR A 34 14.75 -0.65 -6.89
CA TYR A 34 15.52 -1.80 -7.36
C TYR A 34 15.51 -2.98 -6.38
N GLN A 35 15.47 -2.72 -5.07
CA GLN A 35 15.37 -3.78 -4.05
C GLN A 35 14.04 -4.55 -4.16
N LEU A 36 12.99 -3.87 -4.61
CA LEU A 36 11.68 -4.45 -4.84
C LEU A 36 11.51 -5.00 -6.28
N GLU A 37 12.55 -4.94 -7.11
CA GLU A 37 12.54 -5.31 -8.53
C GLU A 37 11.42 -4.61 -9.33
N LEU A 38 11.11 -3.34 -8.97
CA LEU A 38 10.03 -2.59 -9.60
C LEU A 38 10.37 -2.10 -11.01
N ASP A 39 11.66 -2.11 -11.37
CA ASP A 39 12.19 -1.88 -12.72
C ASP A 39 11.60 -2.84 -13.76
N ARG A 40 11.15 -4.02 -13.33
CA ARG A 40 10.52 -5.02 -14.20
C ARG A 40 9.06 -4.72 -14.53
N TYR A 41 8.46 -3.68 -13.92
CA TYR A 41 7.05 -3.35 -14.08
C TYR A 41 6.86 -1.97 -14.69
N LYS A 42 6.28 -1.95 -15.90
CA LYS A 42 5.92 -0.72 -16.61
C LYS A 42 5.00 0.20 -15.79
N ASP A 43 4.11 -0.38 -14.97
CA ASP A 43 3.21 0.37 -14.07
C ASP A 43 3.27 -0.17 -12.63
N TRP A 44 4.42 -0.02 -11.97
CA TRP A 44 4.59 -0.42 -10.57
C TRP A 44 3.66 0.35 -9.61
N LYS A 45 3.27 1.59 -9.95
CA LYS A 45 2.34 2.41 -9.14
C LYS A 45 0.94 1.78 -9.15
N GLY A 46 0.47 1.30 -10.30
CA GLY A 46 -0.74 0.50 -10.41
C GLY A 46 -0.68 -0.78 -9.56
N HIS A 47 0.49 -1.42 -9.47
CA HIS A 47 0.69 -2.58 -8.60
C HIS A 47 0.59 -2.23 -7.11
N VAL A 48 1.16 -1.10 -6.68
CA VAL A 48 1.01 -0.60 -5.30
C VAL A 48 -0.47 -0.38 -4.97
N ASN A 49 -1.19 0.35 -5.82
CA ASN A 49 -2.61 0.64 -5.61
C ASN A 49 -3.45 -0.66 -5.59
N LYS A 50 -3.13 -1.61 -6.47
CA LYS A 50 -3.76 -2.94 -6.49
C LYS A 50 -3.52 -3.70 -5.18
N GLN A 51 -2.31 -3.65 -4.63
CA GLN A 51 -2.03 -4.29 -3.35
C GLN A 51 -2.82 -3.64 -2.21
N ILE A 52 -2.91 -2.31 -2.15
CA ILE A 52 -3.70 -1.61 -1.13
C ILE A 52 -5.17 -2.05 -1.21
N ARG A 53 -5.78 -2.00 -2.40
CA ARG A 53 -7.18 -2.37 -2.61
C ARG A 53 -7.49 -3.85 -2.36
N ALA A 54 -6.54 -4.74 -2.60
CA ALA A 54 -6.70 -6.17 -2.37
C ALA A 54 -6.69 -6.56 -0.88
N HIS A 55 -6.18 -5.66 -0.02
CA HIS A 55 -6.02 -5.84 1.43
C HIS A 55 -6.77 -4.75 2.21
N SER A 56 -7.86 -4.25 1.66
CA SER A 56 -8.76 -3.32 2.34
C SER A 56 -10.20 -3.80 2.15
N SER A 57 -10.87 -4.13 3.24
CA SER A 57 -12.30 -4.51 3.21
C SER A 57 -13.22 -3.39 2.72
N ASP A 58 -12.75 -2.14 2.71
CA ASP A 58 -13.48 -0.98 2.16
C ASP A 58 -13.43 -0.92 0.62
N SER A 59 -12.74 -1.86 -0.03
CA SER A 59 -12.54 -1.91 -1.47
C SER A 59 -13.26 -3.11 -2.08
N ALA A 60 -13.95 -2.89 -3.21
CA ALA A 60 -14.59 -3.96 -3.98
C ALA A 60 -13.60 -5.03 -4.51
N SER A 61 -12.30 -4.73 -4.52
CA SER A 61 -11.24 -5.68 -4.91
C SER A 61 -10.67 -6.46 -3.72
N PHE A 62 -11.26 -6.36 -2.53
CA PHE A 62 -10.79 -7.07 -1.35
C PHE A 62 -10.75 -8.58 -1.59
N THR A 63 -9.63 -9.21 -1.23
CA THR A 63 -9.43 -10.64 -1.49
C THR A 63 -9.88 -11.54 -0.33
N GLY A 64 -10.38 -10.97 0.77
CA GLY A 64 -10.86 -11.72 1.93
C GLY A 64 -9.75 -12.32 2.80
N LYS A 65 -8.48 -12.00 2.53
CA LYS A 65 -7.33 -12.61 3.23
C LYS A 65 -6.87 -11.81 4.45
N GLU A 66 -6.22 -10.68 4.23
CA GLU A 66 -5.71 -9.82 5.30
C GLU A 66 -6.28 -8.42 5.06
N ASP A 67 -7.00 -7.90 6.04
CA ASP A 67 -7.54 -6.54 6.03
C ASP A 67 -6.53 -5.61 6.72
N LEU A 68 -5.62 -5.03 5.94
CA LEU A 68 -4.47 -4.27 6.44
C LEU A 68 -4.66 -2.77 6.28
N PHE A 69 -5.47 -2.34 5.32
CA PHE A 69 -5.64 -0.93 4.98
C PHE A 69 -7.11 -0.53 5.02
N TYR A 70 -7.37 0.75 5.25
CA TYR A 70 -8.70 1.31 5.20
C TYR A 70 -8.75 2.58 4.33
N SER A 71 -9.90 2.83 3.72
CA SER A 71 -10.15 4.07 3.01
C SER A 71 -10.53 5.16 4.01
N THR A 72 -9.90 6.32 3.88
CA THR A 72 -10.27 7.49 4.72
C THR A 72 -11.53 8.22 4.23
N GLY A 73 -12.15 7.75 3.15
CA GLY A 73 -13.19 8.49 2.41
C GLY A 73 -12.65 9.59 1.49
N ASN A 74 -11.42 10.07 1.73
CA ASN A 74 -10.74 11.00 0.85
C ASN A 74 -10.09 10.26 -0.32
N LYS A 75 -10.37 10.70 -1.55
CA LYS A 75 -9.90 10.05 -2.77
C LYS A 75 -8.37 9.97 -2.80
N GLY A 76 -7.86 8.74 -2.77
CA GLY A 76 -6.42 8.48 -2.86
C GLY A 76 -5.66 8.62 -1.55
N ILE A 77 -6.34 8.77 -0.40
CA ILE A 77 -5.73 8.72 0.94
C ILE A 77 -6.12 7.42 1.62
N TRP A 78 -5.11 6.69 2.09
CA TRP A 78 -5.26 5.39 2.72
C TRP A 78 -4.65 5.40 4.12
N GLY A 79 -5.25 4.62 5.00
CA GLY A 79 -4.76 4.40 6.35
C GLY A 79 -4.35 2.95 6.59
N LEU A 80 -3.48 2.75 7.57
CA LEU A 80 -3.09 1.45 8.07
C LEU A 80 -4.04 1.04 9.20
N ARG A 81 -4.68 -0.12 9.08
CA ARG A 81 -5.46 -0.67 10.21
C ARG A 81 -4.49 -0.99 11.33
N GLN A 82 -4.85 -0.64 12.57
CA GLN A 82 -4.06 -1.06 13.71
C GLN A 82 -4.00 -2.58 13.71
N SER A 83 -2.79 -3.13 13.75
CA SER A 83 -2.61 -4.54 14.07
C SER A 83 -3.07 -4.67 15.50
N ASN A 84 -4.24 -5.29 15.73
CA ASN A 84 -4.60 -5.77 17.06
C ASN A 84 -3.50 -6.78 17.43
N ASN A 85 -2.55 -6.33 18.24
CA ASN A 85 -1.50 -7.17 18.81
C ASN A 85 -2.00 -7.72 20.14
#